data_AF-A0AAV4NET4-F1
#
_entry.id   AF-A0AAV4NET4-F1
#
_cell.length_a   1.000
_cell.length_b   1.000
_cell.length_c   1.000
_cell.angle_alpha   90.00
_cell.angle_beta   90.00
_cell.angle_gamma   90.00
#
_symmetry.space_group_name_H-M   'P 1'
#
loop_
_entity.id
_entity.type
_entity.pdbx_description
1 polymer ?
#
loop_
_entity_poly.entity_id
_entity_poly.type
_entity_poly.pdbx_seq_one_letter_code
_entity_poly.pdbx_strand_id
1 'polypeptide(L)'
;MPIVRTFGDLTSALLGTSADTIVQCCVHLFSYVIPEMNTRQLSFGLVKLGVHCITGRKVAIKIINREKLSESVLQKVEREIAIMKLIEHPHVLGLYDVYENKNICEYAYSLFA
;
A
#
# COMPACT_ATOMS: atom_id res chain seq x y z
N MET A 1 -9.18 -6.63 11.04
CA MET A 1 -9.79 -6.23 9.75
C MET A 1 -8.94 -5.15 9.11
N PRO A 2 -8.62 -5.25 7.81
CA PRO A 2 -7.81 -4.25 7.12
C PRO A 2 -8.56 -2.92 7.01
N ILE A 3 -7.88 -1.82 7.29
CA ILE A 3 -8.46 -0.48 7.28
C ILE A 3 -8.36 0.06 5.85
N VAL A 4 -9.50 0.40 5.23
CA VAL A 4 -9.51 1.11 3.95
C VAL A 4 -9.46 2.60 4.23
N ARG A 5 -8.40 3.28 3.78
CA ARG A 5 -8.27 4.74 3.94
C ARG A 5 -8.53 5.42 2.60
N THR A 6 -9.40 6.43 2.59
CA THR A 6 -9.63 7.33 1.44
C THR A 6 -9.14 8.73 1.81
N PHE A 7 -8.73 9.54 0.84
CA PHE A 7 -8.04 10.82 1.01
C PHE A 7 -8.78 11.89 1.86
N GLY A 8 -9.99 11.63 2.38
CA GLY A 8 -10.83 12.60 3.07
C GLY A 8 -10.41 12.99 4.50
N ASP A 9 -9.52 12.25 5.16
CA ASP A 9 -9.39 12.39 6.62
C ASP A 9 -8.15 13.12 7.17
N LEU A 10 -7.11 13.47 6.38
CA LEU A 10 -5.80 13.82 6.99
C LEU A 10 -4.99 14.97 6.37
N THR A 11 -5.56 15.81 5.50
CA THR A 11 -4.83 17.02 5.01
C THR A 11 -4.71 18.15 6.06
N SER A 12 -5.34 18.05 7.23
CA SER A 12 -5.30 19.10 8.26
C SER A 12 -4.19 18.96 9.31
N ALA A 13 -3.40 17.87 9.33
CA ALA A 13 -2.49 17.60 10.46
C ALA A 13 -0.99 17.89 10.23
N LEU A 14 -0.50 18.10 8.99
CA LEU A 14 0.95 18.22 8.73
C LEU A 14 1.30 19.22 7.61
N LEU A 15 0.84 20.46 7.73
CA LEU A 15 1.47 21.60 7.04
C LEU A 15 2.06 22.54 8.10
N GLY A 16 3.27 22.22 8.54
CA GLY A 16 4.00 23.04 9.49
C GLY A 16 5.43 22.54 9.73
N THR A 17 6.38 23.29 9.19
CA THR A 17 7.82 23.38 9.51
C THR A 17 8.83 22.58 8.65
N SER A 18 9.87 23.32 8.29
CA SER A 18 10.87 23.14 7.24
C SER A 18 11.95 22.08 7.52
N ALA A 19 11.56 20.88 7.94
CA ALA A 19 12.45 19.70 8.07
C ALA A 19 12.14 18.63 6.99
N ASP A 20 11.80 19.12 5.79
CA ASP A 20 11.03 18.46 4.73
C ASP A 20 11.76 17.42 3.88
N THR A 21 12.86 16.82 4.34
CA THR A 21 13.49 15.70 3.60
C THR A 21 13.17 14.34 4.20
N ILE A 22 13.03 14.26 5.53
CA ILE A 22 12.77 12.98 6.23
C ILE A 22 11.26 12.69 6.27
N VAL A 23 10.42 13.72 6.37
CA VAL A 23 8.95 13.58 6.38
C VAL A 23 8.39 13.35 4.96
N GLN A 24 9.09 13.81 3.92
CA GLN A 24 8.75 13.54 2.51
C GLN A 24 8.78 12.04 2.18
N CYS A 25 9.54 11.23 2.93
CA CYS A 25 9.55 9.77 2.78
C CYS A 25 8.29 9.05 3.32
N CYS A 26 7.39 9.74 4.04
CA CYS A 26 6.27 9.11 4.75
C CYS A 26 4.96 8.97 3.95
N VAL A 27 4.91 9.37 2.68
CA VAL A 27 3.64 9.45 1.95
C VAL A 27 3.50 8.32 0.93
N HIS A 28 3.13 7.12 1.35
CA HIS A 28 2.34 6.20 0.50
C HIS A 28 1.41 5.28 1.31
N LEU A 29 1.79 4.88 2.52
CA LEU A 29 0.82 4.46 3.55
C LEU A 29 1.33 5.00 4.88
N PHE A 30 0.56 5.83 5.59
CA PHE A 30 0.89 6.65 6.78
C PHE A 30 1.78 6.01 7.88
N SER A 31 2.03 4.71 7.85
CA SER A 31 2.79 3.96 8.84
C SER A 31 3.91 3.09 8.24
N TYR A 32 4.27 3.25 6.96
CA TYR A 32 5.31 2.43 6.31
C TYR A 32 6.41 3.27 5.66
N VAL A 33 7.66 2.93 5.92
CA VAL A 33 8.85 3.48 5.23
C VAL A 33 9.27 2.54 4.11
N ILE A 34 9.53 3.08 2.93
CA ILE A 34 10.01 2.33 1.76
C ILE A 34 11.53 2.55 1.63
N PRO A 35 12.38 1.62 2.10
CA PRO A 35 13.81 1.71 1.87
C PRO A 35 14.09 1.59 0.37
N GLU A 36 14.67 2.63 -0.23
CA GLU A 36 14.74 2.90 -1.69
C GLU A 36 15.47 1.86 -2.58
N MET A 37 15.80 0.65 -2.11
CA MET A 37 16.68 -0.26 -2.86
C MET A 37 16.00 -1.43 -3.60
N ASN A 38 14.69 -1.67 -3.43
CA ASN A 38 14.05 -2.85 -4.05
C ASN A 38 12.67 -2.52 -4.63
N THR A 39 12.64 -2.19 -5.91
CA THR A 39 11.42 -2.03 -6.70
C THR A 39 11.32 -3.16 -7.72
N ARG A 40 10.18 -3.84 -7.77
CA ARG A 40 9.89 -4.88 -8.77
C ARG A 40 8.71 -4.44 -9.61
N GLN A 41 8.95 -4.22 -10.90
CA GLN A 41 7.90 -3.92 -11.85
C GLN A 41 7.23 -5.22 -12.30
N LEU A 42 5.91 -5.28 -12.14
CA LEU A 42 5.06 -6.39 -12.56
C LEU A 42 4.07 -5.89 -13.61
N SER A 43 3.47 -6.81 -14.37
CA SER A 43 2.47 -6.49 -15.41
C SER A 43 1.25 -5.74 -14.87
N PHE A 44 0.95 -5.87 -13.58
CA PHE A 44 -0.24 -5.30 -12.94
C PHE A 44 0.08 -4.16 -11.96
N GLY A 45 1.33 -3.67 -11.91
CA GLY A 45 1.72 -2.60 -11.00
C GLY A 45 3.17 -2.70 -10.53
N LEU A 46 3.53 -1.84 -9.58
CA LEU A 46 4.85 -1.79 -8.97
C LEU A 46 4.78 -2.38 -7.57
N VAL A 47 5.67 -3.30 -7.22
CA VAL A 47 5.80 -3.80 -5.85
C VAL A 47 7.06 -3.27 -5.23
N LYS A 48 6.92 -2.71 -4.02
CA LYS A 48 8.03 -2.20 -3.21
C LYS A 48 8.06 -2.89 -1.85
N LEU A 49 9.25 -3.07 -1.31
CA LEU A 49 9.42 -3.47 0.08
C LEU A 49 9.15 -2.26 0.99
N GLY A 50 8.26 -2.43 1.96
CA GLY A 50 7.99 -1.44 3.01
C GLY A 50 8.29 -2.00 4.40
N VAL A 51 8.50 -1.12 5.37
CA VAL A 51 8.68 -1.47 6.79
C VAL A 51 7.71 -0.65 7.61
N HIS A 52 6.86 -1.30 8.40
CA HIS A 52 5.94 -0.61 9.30
C HIS A 52 6.72 0.13 10.39
N CYS A 53 6.57 1.45 10.50
CA CYS A 53 7.36 2.32 11.36
C CYS A 53 7.27 1.93 12.85
N ILE A 54 6.09 1.50 13.29
CA ILE A 54 5.82 1.22 14.70
C ILE A 54 6.28 -0.20 15.07
N THR A 55 5.96 -1.18 14.23
CA THR A 55 6.21 -2.60 14.56
C THR A 55 7.48 -3.17 13.94
N GLY A 56 8.16 -2.42 13.07
CA GLY A 56 9.34 -2.89 12.33
C GLY A 56 9.06 -4.04 11.35
N ARG A 57 7.79 -4.36 11.08
CA ARG A 57 7.43 -5.51 10.22
C ARG A 57 7.69 -5.15 8.77
N LYS A 58 8.39 -6.05 8.06
CA LYS A 58 8.57 -5.94 6.62
C LYS A 58 7.28 -6.37 5.92
N VAL A 59 6.85 -5.58 4.94
CA VAL A 59 5.65 -5.80 4.13
C VAL A 59 5.96 -5.59 2.65
N ALA A 60 5.16 -6.19 1.79
CA ALA A 60 5.15 -5.86 0.37
C ALA A 60 4.03 -4.85 0.11
N ILE A 61 4.35 -3.74 -0.55
CA ILE A 61 3.39 -2.72 -0.95
C ILE A 61 3.24 -2.81 -2.46
N LYS A 62 2.03 -3.13 -2.93
CA LYS A 62 1.71 -3.14 -4.37
C LYS A 62 0.99 -1.85 -4.71
N ILE A 63 1.53 -1.12 -5.67
CA ILE A 63 1.10 0.19 -6.15
C ILE A 63 0.56 0.00 -7.56
N ILE A 64 -0.70 0.40 -7.77
CA ILE A 64 -1.44 0.18 -9.00
C ILE A 64 -1.99 1.51 -9.48
N ASN A 65 -1.64 1.90 -10.71
CA ASN A 65 -2.22 3.07 -11.36
C ASN A 65 -3.52 2.67 -12.05
N ARG A 66 -4.66 3.16 -11.56
CA ARG A 66 -6.01 2.81 -12.04
C ARG A 66 -6.31 3.42 -13.41
N GLU A 67 -5.80 4.63 -13.69
CA GLU A 67 -6.05 5.32 -14.97
C GLU A 67 -5.43 4.60 -16.17
N LYS A 68 -4.36 3.84 -15.94
CA LYS A 68 -3.64 3.09 -16.98
C LYS A 68 -4.18 1.69 -17.23
N LEU A 69 -5.22 1.28 -16.49
CA LEU A 69 -5.75 -0.08 -16.53
C LEU A 69 -7.13 -0.14 -17.19
N SER A 70 -7.40 -1.23 -17.89
CA SER A 70 -8.74 -1.55 -18.38
C SER A 70 -9.64 -2.02 -17.24
N GLU A 71 -10.95 -1.84 -17.42
CA GLU A 71 -11.99 -2.30 -16.48
C GLU A 71 -11.82 -3.78 -16.08
N SER A 72 -11.51 -4.63 -17.05
CA SER A 72 -11.26 -6.06 -16.83
C SER A 72 -10.07 -6.35 -15.90
N VAL A 73 -9.06 -5.47 -15.86
CA VAL A 73 -7.90 -5.61 -14.97
C VAL A 73 -8.21 -5.02 -13.60
N LEU A 74 -8.96 -3.91 -13.54
CA LEU A 74 -9.45 -3.36 -12.27
C LEU A 74 -10.27 -4.39 -11.49
N GLN A 75 -11.18 -5.10 -12.15
CA GLN A 75 -11.95 -6.18 -11.52
C GLN A 75 -11.08 -7.32 -10.99
N LYS A 76 -9.93 -7.61 -11.62
CA LYS A 76 -8.97 -8.61 -11.11
C LYS A 76 -8.29 -8.12 -9.84
N VAL A 77 -7.93 -6.84 -9.79
CA VAL A 77 -7.31 -6.21 -8.61
C VAL A 77 -8.29 -6.20 -7.44
N GLU A 78 -9.54 -5.79 -7.67
CA GLU A 78 -10.58 -5.80 -6.64
C GLU A 78 -10.83 -7.22 -6.10
N ARG A 79 -10.84 -8.21 -7.00
CA ARG A 79 -10.97 -9.62 -6.62
C ARG A 79 -9.78 -10.11 -5.79
N GLU A 80 -8.55 -9.73 -6.16
CA GLU A 80 -7.34 -10.07 -5.40
C GLU A 80 -7.45 -9.54 -3.96
N ILE A 81 -7.82 -8.26 -3.80
CA ILE A 81 -8.02 -7.64 -2.48
C ILE A 81 -9.16 -8.33 -1.72
N ALA A 82 -10.29 -8.62 -2.37
CA ALA A 82 -11.42 -9.29 -1.74
C ALA A 82 -11.04 -10.70 -1.22
N ILE A 83 -10.28 -11.48 -2.00
CA ILE A 83 -9.80 -12.80 -1.57
C ILE A 83 -8.89 -12.67 -0.33
N MET A 84 -7.95 -11.72 -0.35
CA MET A 84 -7.05 -11.50 0.79
C MET A 84 -7.78 -10.96 2.04
N LYS A 85 -8.94 -10.31 1.89
CA LYS A 85 -9.80 -9.92 3.02
C LYS A 85 -10.53 -11.11 3.65
N LEU A 86 -10.79 -12.16 2.87
CA LEU A 86 -11.56 -13.32 3.30
C LEU A 86 -10.71 -14.45 3.91
N ILE A 87 -9.40 -14.44 3.65
CA ILE A 87 -8.50 -15.50 4.08
C ILE A 87 -7.52 -14.94 5.12
N GLU A 88 -7.55 -15.52 6.32
CA GLU A 88 -6.56 -15.25 7.37
C GLU A 88 -5.95 -16.60 7.79
N HIS A 89 -4.69 -16.82 7.41
CA HIS A 89 -3.99 -18.07 7.71
C HIS A 89 -2.48 -17.81 7.84
N PRO A 90 -1.78 -18.44 8.81
CA PRO A 90 -0.36 -18.22 9.08
C PRO A 90 0.57 -18.51 7.89
N HIS A 91 0.12 -19.31 6.92
CA HIS A 91 0.88 -19.67 5.72
C HIS A 91 0.34 -19.06 4.42
N VAL A 92 -0.58 -18.09 4.51
CA VAL A 92 -1.16 -17.39 3.35
C VAL A 92 -0.84 -15.88 3.47
N LEU A 93 -0.87 -15.17 2.35
CA LEU A 93 -0.75 -13.71 2.34
C LEU A 93 -1.79 -13.06 3.24
N GLY A 94 -1.32 -12.32 4.23
CA GLY A 94 -2.16 -11.48 5.07
C GLY A 94 -2.20 -10.06 4.54
N LEU A 95 -3.40 -9.54 4.31
CA LEU A 95 -3.61 -8.13 3.97
C LEU A 95 -3.58 -7.27 5.23
N TYR A 96 -2.69 -6.29 5.27
CA TYR A 96 -2.56 -5.38 6.41
C TYR A 96 -3.36 -4.10 6.22
N ASP A 97 -3.11 -3.39 5.13
CA ASP A 97 -3.74 -2.10 4.83
C ASP A 97 -4.06 -1.98 3.35
N VAL A 98 -5.13 -1.24 3.05
CA VAL A 98 -5.51 -0.86 1.68
C VAL A 98 -5.71 0.64 1.65
N TYR A 99 -5.09 1.29 0.68
CA TYR A 99 -5.28 2.69 0.35
C TYR A 99 -5.84 2.79 -1.06
N GLU A 100 -6.94 3.52 -1.21
CA GLU A 100 -7.60 3.66 -2.51
C GLU A 100 -7.96 5.12 -2.76
N ASN A 101 -7.57 5.60 -3.94
CA ASN A 101 -7.96 6.89 -4.48
C ASN A 101 -8.51 6.70 -5.91
N LYS A 102 -9.03 7.77 -6.52
CA LYS A 102 -9.57 7.78 -7.88
C LYS A 102 -8.57 7.25 -8.91
N ASN A 103 -7.29 7.56 -8.72
CA ASN A 103 -6.26 7.33 -9.74
C ASN A 103 -5.28 6.21 -9.36
N ILE A 104 -5.16 5.89 -8.06
CA ILE A 104 -4.16 4.95 -7.54
C ILE A 104 -4.82 4.03 -6.50
N CYS A 105 -4.46 2.76 -6.52
CA CYS A 105 -4.77 1.78 -5.48
C CYS A 105 -3.47 1.18 -4.96
N GLU A 106 -3.32 1.15 -3.64
CA GLU A 106 -2.17 0.59 -2.95
C GLU A 106 -2.63 -0.37 -1.86
N TYR A 107 -1.90 -1.45 -1.66
CA TYR A 107 -2.15 -2.33 -0.53
C TYR A 107 -0.87 -2.99 -0.02
N ALA A 108 -0.80 -3.08 1.30
CA ALA A 108 0.31 -3.69 2.04
C ALA A 108 -0.08 -5.11 2.48
N TYR A 109 0.76 -6.09 2.17
CA TYR A 109 0.57 -7.49 2.52
C TYR A 109 1.85 -8.12 3.09
N SER A 110 1.71 -9.27 3.75
CA SER A 110 2.86 -10.01 4.27
C SER A 110 3.83 -10.40 3.16
N LEU A 111 5.13 -10.25 3.42
CA LEU A 111 6.14 -10.94 2.64
C LEU A 111 6.08 -12.40 3.06
N PHE A 112 5.83 -13.31 2.12
CA PHE A 112 5.97 -14.73 2.40
C PHE A 112 7.33 -15.00 3.05
N ALA A 113 7.32 -15.77 4.16
CA ALA A 113 8.51 -16.35 4.77
C ALA A 113 8.77 -17.74 4.17
#